data_AF-A0A359LR89-F1
#
_entry.id   AF-A0A359LR89-F1
#
_cell.length_a   1.000
_cell.length_b   1.000
_cell.length_c   1.000
_cell.angle_alpha   90.00
_cell.angle_beta   90.00
_cell.angle_gamma   90.00
#
_symmetry.space_group_name_H-M   'P 1'
#
loop_
_entity.id
_entity.type
_entity.pdbx_description
1 polymer ?
#
loop_
_entity_poly.entity_id
_entity_poly.type
_entity_poly.pdbx_seq_one_letter_code
_entity_poly.pdbx_strand_id
1 'polypeptide(L)'
;RNGVLKVGDYFICGSVFGKVRAMFDDRGGPLREAEPSMPVEVLGLESLPEVGDTFQVVTDTAKAKQIVLYRESKTREAAMAKTARVSLESLHGQLKEGETKELNVILKADVGGTAEVLTDTLQKLSNDKVKVRVLHAGVGAITESDVLLATTSEAIIVGFNVRAER
;
A
#
# COMPACT_ATOMS: atom_id res chain seq x y z
N ARG A 1 12.75 -1.16 -17.58
CA ARG A 1 12.63 -0.75 -19.01
C ARG A 1 13.94 -0.89 -19.77
N ASN A 2 15.10 -0.69 -19.14
CA ASN A 2 16.42 -0.93 -19.75
C ASN A 2 17.21 -1.90 -18.88
N GLY A 3 18.04 -2.75 -19.48
CA GLY A 3 18.91 -3.69 -18.77
C GLY A 3 18.29 -5.04 -18.51
N VAL A 4 19.07 -5.92 -17.89
CA VAL A 4 18.73 -7.32 -17.63
C VAL A 4 18.76 -7.55 -16.13
N LEU A 5 17.70 -8.15 -15.59
CA LEU A 5 17.59 -8.47 -14.17
C LEU A 5 17.96 -9.93 -13.95
N LYS A 6 18.77 -10.23 -12.92
CA LYS A 6 19.20 -11.59 -12.61
C LYS A 6 18.84 -11.99 -11.19
N VAL A 7 18.67 -13.29 -10.98
CA VAL A 7 18.54 -13.83 -9.62
C VAL A 7 19.84 -13.55 -8.86
N GLY A 8 19.70 -12.97 -7.67
CA GLY A 8 20.82 -12.55 -6.83
C GLY A 8 21.15 -11.06 -6.86
N ASP A 9 20.57 -10.30 -7.79
CA ASP A 9 20.77 -8.86 -7.87
C ASP A 9 20.13 -8.15 -6.66
N TYR A 10 20.78 -7.08 -6.20
CA TYR A 10 20.20 -6.17 -5.22
C TYR A 10 19.42 -5.08 -5.94
N PHE A 11 18.30 -4.66 -5.37
CA PHE A 11 17.46 -3.64 -5.96
C PHE A 11 16.84 -2.74 -4.91
N ILE A 12 16.36 -1.60 -5.38
CA ILE A 12 15.46 -0.70 -4.66
C ILE A 12 14.17 -0.56 -5.47
N CYS A 13 13.03 -0.56 -4.78
CA CYS A 13 11.73 -0.24 -5.34
C CYS A 13 11.09 0.82 -4.44
N GLY A 14 11.08 2.08 -4.89
CA GLY A 14 10.64 3.19 -4.03
C GLY A 14 11.46 3.31 -2.74
N SER A 15 10.82 3.14 -1.59
CA SER A 15 11.45 3.07 -0.26
C SER A 15 11.68 1.64 0.25
N VAL A 16 11.67 0.65 -0.64
CA VAL A 16 11.92 -0.75 -0.30
C VAL A 16 13.28 -1.18 -0.84
N PHE A 17 14.07 -1.81 0.01
CA PHE A 17 15.31 -2.50 -0.39
C PHE A 17 15.06 -4.01 -0.45
N GLY A 18 15.75 -4.69 -1.36
CA GLY A 18 15.62 -6.14 -1.47
C GLY A 18 16.73 -6.78 -2.29
N LYS A 19 16.73 -8.11 -2.27
CA LYS A 19 17.57 -8.96 -3.11
C LYS A 19 16.67 -9.91 -3.87
N VAL A 20 16.89 -10.08 -5.17
CA VAL A 20 16.15 -11.03 -5.99
C VAL A 20 16.48 -12.45 -5.51
N ARG A 21 15.53 -13.11 -4.83
CA ARG A 21 15.68 -14.49 -4.33
C ARG A 21 15.22 -15.50 -5.38
N ALA A 22 14.13 -15.18 -6.07
CA ALA A 22 13.59 -15.96 -7.17
C ALA A 22 12.86 -15.04 -8.13
N MET A 23 12.76 -15.47 -9.39
CA MET A 23 11.97 -14.82 -10.42
C MET A 23 11.09 -15.84 -11.13
N PHE A 24 9.89 -15.43 -11.51
CA PHE A 24 8.96 -16.25 -12.27
C PHE A 24 8.43 -15.47 -13.48
N ASP A 25 8.18 -16.17 -14.58
CA ASP A 25 7.51 -15.62 -15.75
C ASP A 25 5.99 -15.49 -15.55
N ASP A 26 5.29 -14.95 -16.54
CA ASP A 26 3.83 -14.77 -16.56
C ASP A 26 3.04 -16.10 -16.49
N ARG A 27 3.72 -17.24 -16.67
CA ARG A 27 3.16 -18.60 -16.62
C ARG A 27 3.54 -19.33 -15.33
N GLY A 28 4.23 -18.66 -14.40
CA GLY A 28 4.72 -19.24 -13.15
C GLY A 28 5.95 -20.14 -13.31
N GLY A 29 6.59 -20.14 -14.47
CA GLY A 29 7.85 -20.83 -14.73
C GLY A 29 9.02 -20.10 -14.06
N PRO A 30 9.97 -20.81 -13.42
CA PRO A 30 11.12 -20.18 -12.79
C PRO A 30 12.07 -19.59 -13.84
N LEU A 31 12.51 -18.36 -13.62
CA LEU A 31 13.38 -17.60 -14.52
C LEU A 31 14.70 -17.25 -13.82
N ARG A 32 15.82 -17.33 -14.54
CA ARG A 32 17.15 -16.92 -14.02
C ARG A 32 17.56 -15.51 -14.42
N GLU A 33 17.13 -15.09 -15.60
CA GLU A 33 17.51 -13.84 -16.23
C GLU A 33 16.30 -13.28 -16.97
N ALA A 34 15.99 -12.01 -16.72
CA ALA A 34 14.83 -11.32 -17.27
C ALA A 34 15.27 -10.21 -18.21
N GLU A 35 14.92 -10.36 -19.48
CA GLU A 35 15.21 -9.39 -20.53
C GLU A 35 14.28 -8.16 -20.46
N PRO A 36 14.67 -7.02 -21.09
CA PRO A 36 13.79 -5.87 -21.20
C PRO A 36 12.43 -6.22 -21.79
N SER A 37 11.37 -5.65 -21.22
CA SER A 37 9.97 -5.83 -21.67
C SER A 37 9.35 -7.19 -21.36
N MET A 38 10.03 -8.05 -20.60
CA MET A 38 9.43 -9.26 -20.02
C MET A 38 8.78 -8.93 -18.67
N PRO A 39 7.49 -9.24 -18.45
CA PRO A 39 6.89 -9.17 -17.12
C PRO A 39 7.46 -10.30 -16.26
N VAL A 40 7.87 -9.98 -15.03
CA VAL A 40 8.50 -10.93 -14.11
C VAL A 40 8.00 -10.71 -12.70
N GLU A 41 7.62 -11.79 -12.04
CA GLU A 41 7.34 -11.80 -10.61
C GLU A 41 8.65 -11.95 -9.84
N VAL A 42 8.96 -10.97 -8.99
CA VAL A 42 10.21 -10.95 -8.21
C VAL A 42 9.91 -11.24 -6.75
N LEU A 43 10.54 -12.28 -6.21
CA LEU A 43 10.51 -12.57 -4.77
C LEU A 43 11.77 -12.04 -4.08
N GLY A 44 11.58 -11.50 -2.88
CA GLY A 44 12.67 -11.04 -2.01
C GLY A 44 12.63 -9.57 -1.60
N LEU A 45 11.46 -8.93 -1.70
CA LEU A 45 11.22 -7.61 -1.12
C LEU A 45 11.10 -7.75 0.40
N GLU A 46 11.73 -6.82 1.15
CA GLU A 46 11.62 -6.78 2.62
C GLU A 46 10.25 -6.27 3.09
N SER A 47 9.63 -5.39 2.30
CA SER A 47 8.30 -4.85 2.54
C SER A 47 7.55 -4.66 1.21
N LEU A 48 6.25 -4.40 1.28
CA LEU A 48 5.45 -4.11 0.10
C LEU A 48 5.78 -2.69 -0.41
N PRO A 49 6.20 -2.53 -1.68
CA PRO A 49 6.40 -1.22 -2.29
C PRO A 49 5.06 -0.59 -2.66
N GLU A 50 5.07 0.73 -2.90
CA GLU A 50 3.89 1.43 -3.36
C GLU A 50 3.62 1.10 -4.83
N VAL A 51 2.33 1.14 -5.21
CA VAL A 51 1.93 0.90 -6.59
C VAL A 51 2.52 1.99 -7.49
N GLY A 52 3.19 1.58 -8.56
CA GLY A 52 3.84 2.51 -9.49
C GLY A 52 5.25 2.94 -9.12
N ASP A 53 5.81 2.44 -8.01
CA ASP A 53 7.19 2.69 -7.65
C ASP A 53 8.19 2.22 -8.71
N THR A 54 9.29 2.96 -8.84
CA THR A 54 10.34 2.62 -9.79
C THR A 54 11.26 1.56 -9.22
N PHE A 55 11.39 0.44 -9.95
CA PHE A 55 12.34 -0.63 -9.67
C PHE A 55 13.72 -0.32 -10.28
N GLN A 56 14.77 -0.36 -9.46
CA GLN A 56 16.14 -0.08 -9.88
C GLN A 56 17.12 -1.08 -9.26
N VAL A 57 17.92 -1.75 -10.09
CA VAL A 57 19.03 -2.58 -9.65
C VAL A 57 20.18 -1.71 -9.16
N VAL A 58 20.78 -2.09 -8.03
CA VAL A 58 21.85 -1.36 -7.37
C VAL A 58 23.07 -2.25 -7.18
N THR A 59 24.25 -1.68 -7.39
CA THR A 59 25.53 -2.38 -7.17
C THR A 59 26.08 -2.15 -5.76
N ASP A 60 25.87 -0.96 -5.20
CA ASP A 60 26.31 -0.58 -3.86
C ASP A 60 25.14 -0.68 -2.86
N THR A 61 25.13 -1.76 -2.08
CA THR A 61 24.09 -2.01 -1.07
C THR A 61 24.12 -1.00 0.08
N ALA A 62 25.28 -0.44 0.42
CA ALA A 62 25.40 0.51 1.53
C ALA A 62 24.72 1.84 1.17
N LYS A 63 25.02 2.36 -0.03
CA LYS A 63 24.34 3.56 -0.55
C LYS A 63 22.85 3.33 -0.77
N ALA A 64 22.46 2.16 -1.29
CA ALA A 64 21.06 1.84 -1.50
C ALA A 64 20.24 1.89 -0.20
N LYS A 65 20.78 1.32 0.90
CA LYS A 65 20.15 1.39 2.22
C LYS A 65 20.02 2.82 2.74
N GLN A 66 21.04 3.66 2.53
CA GLN A 66 20.95 5.09 2.90
C GLN A 66 19.85 5.83 2.12
N ILE A 67 19.73 5.56 0.82
CA ILE A 67 18.67 6.15 -0.03
C ILE A 67 17.30 5.72 0.46
N VAL A 68 17.11 4.44 0.79
CA VAL A 68 15.86 3.90 1.31
C VAL A 68 15.48 4.55 2.64
N LEU A 69 16.40 4.61 3.61
CA LEU A 69 16.16 5.26 4.91
C LEU A 69 15.79 6.73 4.77
N TYR A 70 16.46 7.44 3.85
CA TYR A 70 16.15 8.84 3.56
C TYR A 70 14.73 8.98 2.98
N ARG A 71 14.35 8.11 2.04
CA ARG A 71 13.01 8.09 1.44
C ARG A 71 11.93 7.78 2.49
N GLU A 72 12.15 6.78 3.34
CA GLU A 72 11.23 6.44 4.43
C GLU A 72 11.02 7.60 5.41
N SER A 73 12.10 8.27 5.85
CA SER A 73 12.00 9.44 6.74
C SER A 73 11.17 10.54 6.10
N LYS A 74 11.43 10.85 4.83
CA LYS A 74 10.70 11.87 4.09
C LYS A 74 9.22 11.54 3.93
N THR A 75 8.88 10.29 3.65
CA THR A 75 7.48 9.84 3.55
C THR A 75 6.77 9.94 4.90
N ARG A 76 7.44 9.56 5.99
CA ARG A 76 6.92 9.68 7.36
C ARG A 76 6.67 11.13 7.75
N GLU A 77 7.63 12.02 7.48
CA GLU A 77 7.49 13.46 7.71
C GLU A 77 6.31 14.06 6.92
N ALA A 78 6.17 13.69 5.64
CA ALA A 78 5.07 14.14 4.81
C ALA A 78 3.70 13.65 5.33
N ALA A 79 3.62 12.41 5.81
CA ALA A 79 2.41 11.88 6.43
C ALA A 79 2.02 12.64 7.70
N MET A 80 2.99 12.92 8.58
CA MET A 80 2.76 13.72 9.78
C MET A 80 2.29 15.15 9.47
N ALA A 81 2.87 15.78 8.44
CA ALA A 81 2.50 17.12 8.00
C ALA A 81 1.06 17.18 7.44
N LYS A 82 0.56 16.13 6.78
CA LYS A 82 -0.83 16.06 6.31
C LYS A 82 -1.81 16.02 7.49
N THR A 83 -1.51 15.24 8.52
CA THR A 83 -2.34 15.15 9.73
C THR A 83 -2.38 16.47 10.50
N ALA A 84 -1.28 17.21 10.53
CA ALA A 84 -1.19 18.52 11.20
C ALA A 84 -2.01 19.64 10.53
N ARG A 85 -2.46 19.45 9.27
CA ARG A 85 -3.24 20.44 8.51
C ARG A 85 -4.75 20.42 8.76
N VAL A 86 -5.26 19.59 9.68
CA VAL A 86 -6.65 19.71 10.13
C VAL A 86 -6.79 21.02 10.91
N SER A 87 -7.25 22.07 10.23
CA SER A 87 -7.44 23.40 10.82
C SER A 87 -8.61 23.40 11.80
N LEU A 88 -8.54 24.22 12.85
CA LEU A 88 -9.65 24.45 13.78
C LEU A 88 -10.94 24.90 13.05
N GLU A 89 -10.80 25.54 11.89
CA GLU A 89 -11.90 25.94 11.02
C GLU A 89 -12.61 24.74 10.37
N SER A 90 -11.87 23.70 9.97
CA SER A 90 -12.43 22.45 9.46
C SER A 90 -13.16 21.66 10.56
N LEU A 91 -12.65 21.70 11.80
CA LEU A 91 -13.30 21.11 12.97
C LEU A 91 -14.60 21.87 13.32
N HIS A 92 -14.60 23.20 13.22
CA HIS A 92 -15.82 24.01 13.41
C HIS A 92 -16.87 23.79 12.32
N GLY A 93 -16.46 23.52 11.07
CA GLY A 93 -17.38 23.14 9.99
C GLY A 93 -18.08 21.80 10.26
N GLN A 94 -17.31 20.79 10.70
CA GLN A 94 -17.84 19.46 11.04
C GLN A 94 -18.80 19.47 12.23
N LEU A 95 -18.66 20.43 13.15
CA LEU A 95 -19.60 20.61 14.27
C LEU A 95 -20.91 21.32 13.85
N LYS A 96 -20.93 22.05 12.73
CA LYS A 96 -22.11 22.78 12.23
C LYS A 96 -22.99 21.94 11.30
N GLU A 97 -22.40 21.00 10.56
CA GLU A 97 -23.14 19.95 9.87
C GLU A 97 -23.63 18.95 10.92
N GLY A 98 -24.91 19.06 11.33
CA GLY A 98 -25.52 18.12 12.28
C GLY A 98 -25.42 16.66 11.82
N GLU A 99 -25.58 15.70 12.77
CA GLU A 99 -25.39 14.24 12.66
C GLU A 99 -25.43 13.63 11.24
N THR A 100 -24.39 13.84 10.44
CA THR A 100 -24.17 13.09 9.21
C THR A 100 -23.71 11.71 9.63
N LYS A 101 -24.45 10.66 9.24
CA LYS A 101 -24.07 9.30 9.62
C LYS A 101 -22.79 8.91 8.91
N GLU A 102 -21.77 8.51 9.66
CA GLU A 102 -20.52 8.00 9.09
C GLU A 102 -20.59 6.47 8.97
N LEU A 103 -20.18 5.95 7.83
CA LEU A 103 -19.97 4.52 7.62
C LEU A 103 -18.46 4.27 7.53
N ASN A 104 -17.91 3.73 8.61
CA ASN A 104 -16.50 3.35 8.67
C ASN A 104 -16.28 2.00 7.98
N VAL A 105 -15.28 1.95 7.11
CA VAL A 105 -14.94 0.75 6.35
C VAL A 105 -13.43 0.48 6.46
N ILE A 106 -13.10 -0.79 6.69
CA ILE A 106 -11.74 -1.33 6.57
C ILE A 106 -11.71 -2.22 5.34
N LEU A 107 -10.78 -1.95 4.42
CA LEU A 107 -10.67 -2.66 3.16
C LEU A 107 -9.41 -3.53 3.15
N LYS A 108 -9.57 -4.81 2.79
CA LYS A 108 -8.45 -5.72 2.53
C LYS A 108 -8.58 -6.28 1.12
N ALA A 109 -7.53 -6.17 0.31
CA ALA A 109 -7.51 -6.72 -1.04
C ALA A 109 -6.31 -7.64 -1.23
N ASP A 110 -6.38 -8.49 -2.24
CA ASP A 110 -5.28 -9.37 -2.65
C ASP A 110 -4.12 -8.59 -3.30
N VAL A 111 -4.46 -7.52 -4.04
CA VAL A 111 -3.50 -6.70 -4.79
C VAL A 111 -3.68 -5.22 -4.42
N GLY A 112 -2.57 -4.50 -4.27
CA GLY A 112 -2.56 -3.07 -3.90
C GLY A 112 -3.35 -2.17 -4.84
N GLY A 113 -3.25 -2.39 -6.16
CA GLY A 113 -3.99 -1.58 -7.14
C GLY A 113 -5.51 -1.68 -6.98
N THR A 114 -6.02 -2.87 -6.63
CA THR A 114 -7.44 -3.06 -6.35
C THR A 114 -7.87 -2.33 -5.08
N ALA A 115 -7.05 -2.38 -4.02
CA ALA A 115 -7.33 -1.66 -2.77
C ALA A 115 -7.43 -0.14 -3.00
N GLU A 116 -6.56 0.42 -3.82
CA GLU A 116 -6.56 1.85 -4.15
C GLU A 116 -7.84 2.26 -4.91
N VAL A 117 -8.17 1.54 -5.99
CA VAL A 117 -9.34 1.84 -6.82
C VAL A 117 -10.64 1.69 -6.03
N LEU A 118 -10.76 0.66 -5.20
CA LEU A 118 -11.93 0.46 -4.35
C LEU A 118 -12.06 1.56 -3.30
N THR A 119 -10.95 2.02 -2.72
CA THR A 119 -10.95 3.13 -1.75
C THR A 119 -11.49 4.42 -2.38
N ASP A 120 -10.98 4.80 -3.55
CA ASP A 120 -11.45 5.98 -4.28
C ASP A 120 -12.94 5.86 -4.69
N THR A 121 -13.34 4.68 -5.16
CA THR A 121 -14.73 4.43 -5.55
C THR A 121 -15.69 4.49 -4.36
N LEU A 122 -15.32 3.92 -3.22
CA LEU A 122 -16.13 3.97 -1.99
C LEU A 122 -16.28 5.40 -1.47
N GLN A 123 -15.22 6.20 -1.53
CA GLN A 123 -15.29 7.60 -1.12
C GLN A 123 -16.22 8.41 -2.02
N LYS A 124 -16.21 8.17 -3.34
CA LYS A 124 -17.12 8.81 -4.32
C LYS A 124 -18.59 8.47 -4.12
N LEU A 125 -18.92 7.34 -3.48
CA LEU A 125 -20.29 6.95 -3.16
C LEU A 125 -20.86 7.70 -1.94
N SER A 126 -20.04 8.50 -1.25
CA SER A 126 -20.50 9.34 -0.15
C SER A 126 -21.55 10.35 -0.62
N ASN A 127 -22.56 10.58 0.22
CA ASN A 127 -23.62 11.54 -0.03
C ASN A 127 -23.90 12.38 1.22
N ASP A 128 -24.75 13.40 1.09
CA ASP A 128 -25.06 14.34 2.18
C ASP A 128 -25.75 13.68 3.40
N LYS A 129 -26.25 12.44 3.28
CA LYS A 129 -26.90 11.70 4.38
C LYS A 129 -25.96 10.69 5.05
N VAL A 130 -25.07 10.08 4.28
CA VAL A 130 -24.13 9.05 4.74
C VAL A 130 -22.77 9.29 4.12
N LYS A 131 -21.78 9.53 4.97
CA LYS A 131 -20.39 9.73 4.58
C LYS A 131 -19.63 8.41 4.72
N VAL A 132 -19.08 7.90 3.62
CA VAL A 132 -18.28 6.67 3.63
C VAL A 132 -16.83 7.02 3.93
N ARG A 133 -16.29 6.46 5.00
CA ARG A 133 -14.92 6.70 5.43
C ARG A 133 -14.12 5.41 5.45
N VAL A 134 -13.10 5.34 4.61
CA VAL A 134 -12.14 4.23 4.63
C VAL A 134 -11.10 4.53 5.71
N LEU A 135 -11.12 3.77 6.80
CA LEU A 135 -10.19 3.95 7.93
C LEU A 135 -8.82 3.33 7.66
N HIS A 136 -8.83 2.15 7.04
CA HIS A 136 -7.62 1.42 6.68
C HIS A 136 -7.87 0.64 5.40
N ALA A 137 -6.92 0.73 4.47
CA ALA A 137 -6.87 -0.09 3.26
C ALA A 137 -5.54 -0.84 3.27
N GLY A 138 -5.59 -2.16 3.21
CA GLY A 138 -4.41 -3.02 3.27
C GLY A 138 -4.43 -4.13 2.23
N VAL A 139 -3.26 -4.72 2.02
CA VAL A 139 -3.09 -5.87 1.12
C VAL A 139 -2.85 -7.12 1.95
N GLY A 140 -3.46 -8.24 1.55
CA GLY A 140 -3.31 -9.55 2.18
C GLY A 140 -4.52 -9.99 3.00
N ALA A 141 -4.34 -11.09 3.74
CA ALA A 141 -5.37 -11.70 4.57
C ALA A 141 -5.88 -10.73 5.66
N ILE A 142 -7.10 -10.98 6.13
CA ILE A 142 -7.67 -10.24 7.26
C ILE A 142 -7.03 -10.79 8.54
N THR A 143 -6.42 -9.89 9.33
CA THR A 143 -5.69 -10.23 10.55
C THR A 143 -6.48 -9.86 11.81
N GLU A 144 -6.07 -10.37 12.97
CA GLU A 144 -6.67 -9.99 14.28
C GLU A 144 -6.61 -8.49 14.55
N SER A 145 -5.54 -7.83 14.09
CA SER A 145 -5.37 -6.38 14.25
C SER A 145 -6.45 -5.60 13.51
N ASP A 146 -6.89 -6.09 12.35
CA ASP A 146 -7.97 -5.48 11.56
C ASP A 146 -9.32 -5.65 12.27
N VAL A 147 -9.55 -6.82 12.89
CA VAL A 147 -10.76 -7.10 13.69
C VAL A 147 -10.83 -6.21 14.94
N LEU A 148 -9.68 -6.01 15.61
CA LEU A 148 -9.59 -5.12 16.76
C LEU A 148 -9.90 -3.66 16.37
N LEU A 149 -9.33 -3.19 15.25
CA LEU A 149 -9.60 -1.85 14.73
C LEU A 149 -11.07 -1.67 14.35
N ALA A 150 -11.67 -2.68 13.71
CA ALA A 150 -13.08 -2.69 13.34
C ALA A 150 -13.99 -2.59 14.55
N THR A 151 -13.70 -3.37 15.60
CA THR A 151 -14.49 -3.39 16.84
C THR A 151 -14.40 -2.05 17.58
N THR A 152 -13.21 -1.45 17.63
CA THR A 152 -13.00 -0.18 18.33
C THR A 152 -13.64 1.00 17.61
N SER A 153 -13.70 0.94 16.27
CA SER A 153 -14.13 2.06 15.42
C SER A 153 -15.53 1.88 14.82
N GLU A 154 -16.25 0.83 15.23
CA GLU A 154 -17.53 0.41 14.64
C GLU A 154 -17.48 0.34 13.10
N ALA A 155 -16.41 -0.25 12.58
CA ALA A 155 -16.16 -0.32 11.13
C ALA A 155 -16.51 -1.69 10.55
N ILE A 156 -16.96 -1.69 9.29
CA ILE A 156 -17.20 -2.91 8.51
C ILE A 156 -15.91 -3.33 7.81
N ILE A 157 -15.53 -4.60 7.92
CA ILE A 157 -14.39 -5.16 7.17
C ILE A 157 -14.90 -5.71 5.83
N VAL A 158 -14.30 -5.27 4.73
CA VAL A 158 -14.58 -5.74 3.38
C VAL A 158 -13.31 -6.36 2.81
N GLY A 159 -13.39 -7.66 2.47
CA GLY A 159 -12.32 -8.40 1.81
C GLY A 159 -12.60 -8.58 0.32
N PHE A 160 -11.67 -8.20 -0.55
CA PHE A 160 -11.70 -8.48 -1.98
C PHE A 160 -10.67 -9.57 -2.32
N ASN A 161 -11.15 -10.75 -2.70
CA ASN A 161 -10.33 -11.93 -3.02
C ASN A 161 -9.34 -12.35 -1.90
N VAL A 162 -9.64 -11.98 -0.66
CA VAL A 162 -8.84 -12.34 0.53
C VAL A 162 -9.67 -13.20 1.47
N ARG A 163 -8.97 -14.00 2.28
CA ARG A 163 -9.57 -14.82 3.33
C ARG A 163 -9.13 -14.32 4.69
N ALA A 164 -9.92 -14.61 5.71
CA ALA A 164 -9.48 -14.40 7.08
C ALA A 164 -8.35 -15.38 7.43
N GLU A 165 -7.35 -14.87 8.14
CA GLU A 165 -6.35 -15.71 8.78
C GLU A 165 -7.04 -16.60 9.84
N ARG A 166 -6.56 -17.82 10.01
CA ARG A 166 -7.14 -18.82 10.93
C ARG A 166 -6.51 -18.76 12.30
#